data_AF-A0A6G3MMM9-F1
#
_entry.id   AF-A0A6G3MMM9-F1
#
_cell.length_a   1.000
_cell.length_b   1.000
_cell.length_c   1.000
_cell.angle_alpha   90.00
_cell.angle_beta   90.00
_cell.angle_gamma   90.00
#
_symmetry.space_group_name_H-M   'P 1'
#
loop_
_entity.id
_entity.type
_entity.pdbx_description
1 polymer ?
#
loop_
_entity_poly.entity_id
_entity_poly.type
_entity_poly.pdbx_seq_one_letter_code
_entity_poly.pdbx_strand_id
1 'polypeptide(L)'
;GLLGCDHNYLRSLETIFRISFPNIILSTVDSCMKRYLECGNGMNYTNLFATIDFGPLADTKSCLNILKEYQANYPMMNSEYYTGWFTVYNTSHYIQNLTLFEMKFSELYKSDFSFNLYMFMGGTNFGFTGGTYISRGKIITSYDYD
;
A
#
# COMPACT_ATOMS: atom_id res chain seq x y z
N GLY A 1 -5.73 8.39 2.74
CA GLY A 1 -6.98 8.04 3.45
C GLY A 1 -6.79 7.74 4.92
N LEU A 2 -5.73 7.02 5.31
CA LEU A 2 -5.49 6.64 6.71
C LEU A 2 -5.32 7.82 7.68
N LEU A 3 -4.62 8.88 7.26
CA LEU A 3 -4.27 10.01 8.12
C LEU A 3 -5.38 11.07 8.23
N GLY A 4 -6.15 11.29 7.16
CA GLY A 4 -7.13 12.36 7.08
C GLY A 4 -7.78 12.48 5.70
N CYS A 5 -8.62 13.52 5.55
CA CYS A 5 -9.48 13.73 4.38
C CYS A 5 -9.37 15.17 3.82
N ASP A 6 -8.14 15.69 3.70
CA ASP A 6 -7.88 17.00 3.11
C ASP A 6 -7.64 16.88 1.60
N HIS A 7 -8.71 17.05 0.81
CA HIS A 7 -8.62 16.99 -0.64
C HIS A 7 -7.94 18.22 -1.27
N ASN A 8 -7.87 19.36 -0.56
CA ASN A 8 -7.13 20.53 -1.05
C ASN A 8 -5.62 20.28 -0.99
N TYR A 9 -5.16 19.60 0.05
CA TYR A 9 -3.79 19.12 0.15
C TYR A 9 -3.43 18.19 -1.03
N LEU A 10 -4.26 17.18 -1.31
CA LEU A 10 -4.02 16.26 -2.43
C LEU A 10 -3.99 16.98 -3.78
N ARG A 11 -4.91 17.91 -4.03
CA ARG A 11 -4.91 18.72 -5.27
C ARG A 11 -3.67 19.59 -5.41
N SER A 12 -3.17 20.12 -4.29
CA SER A 12 -1.93 20.91 -4.26
C SER A 12 -0.73 20.06 -4.67
N LEU A 13 -0.64 18.82 -4.15
CA LEU A 13 0.39 17.86 -4.56
C LEU A 13 0.26 17.50 -6.04
N GLU A 14 -0.94 17.15 -6.52
CA GLU A 14 -1.16 16.85 -7.94
C GLU A 14 -0.67 18.00 -8.84
N THR A 15 -1.01 19.24 -8.48
CA THR A 15 -0.58 20.44 -9.22
C THR A 15 0.95 20.54 -9.28
N ILE A 16 1.63 20.36 -8.14
CA ILE A 16 3.10 20.41 -8.07
C ILE A 16 3.74 19.35 -8.97
N PHE A 17 3.24 18.11 -8.92
CA PHE A 17 3.77 17.04 -9.77
C PHE A 17 3.50 17.28 -11.25
N ARG A 18 2.31 17.78 -11.62
CA ARG A 18 1.93 18.06 -13.01
C ARG A 18 2.76 19.17 -13.65
N ILE A 19 3.24 20.14 -12.87
CA ILE A 19 4.13 21.21 -13.38
C ILE A 19 5.43 20.61 -13.93
N SER A 20 6.03 19.67 -13.21
CA SER A 20 7.31 19.06 -13.60
C SER A 20 7.12 17.84 -14.51
N PHE A 21 6.01 17.11 -14.36
CA PHE A 21 5.75 15.84 -15.03
C PHE A 21 4.33 15.81 -15.62
N PRO A 22 4.07 16.55 -16.69
CA PRO A 22 2.71 16.73 -17.21
C PRO A 22 2.08 15.41 -17.71
N ASN A 23 2.89 14.50 -18.27
CA ASN A 23 2.40 13.34 -19.02
C ASN A 23 2.52 11.99 -18.30
N ILE A 24 2.86 11.97 -17.00
CA ILE A 24 2.97 10.72 -16.25
C ILE A 24 1.62 10.30 -15.65
N ILE A 25 1.47 9.01 -15.38
CA ILE A 25 0.35 8.53 -14.56
C ILE A 25 0.72 8.83 -13.11
N LEU A 26 -0.12 9.62 -12.44
CA LEU A 26 -0.03 9.84 -11.01
C LEU A 26 -1.04 8.92 -10.33
N SER A 27 -0.57 8.19 -9.31
CA SER A 27 -1.39 7.25 -8.56
C SER A 27 -1.40 7.54 -7.07
N THR A 28 -2.39 7.00 -6.38
CA THR A 28 -2.54 7.05 -4.91
C THR A 28 -2.71 5.64 -4.38
N VAL A 29 -2.09 5.33 -3.25
CA VAL A 29 -2.22 4.02 -2.58
C VAL A 29 -2.98 4.20 -1.27
N ASP A 30 -4.02 3.40 -1.06
CA ASP A 30 -4.75 3.31 0.21
C ASP A 30 -5.17 1.87 0.50
N SER A 31 -5.26 1.49 1.77
CA SER A 31 -5.72 0.13 2.10
C SER A 31 -7.13 -0.13 1.55
N CYS A 32 -7.43 -1.39 1.23
CA CYS A 32 -8.65 -1.81 0.53
C CYS A 32 -9.97 -1.61 1.34
N MET A 33 -10.30 -0.38 1.71
CA MET A 33 -11.49 0.03 2.45
C MET A 33 -12.06 1.31 1.85
N LYS A 34 -13.38 1.35 1.64
CA LYS A 34 -14.08 2.50 1.01
C LYS A 34 -13.71 3.85 1.63
N ARG A 35 -13.73 3.93 2.97
CA ARG A 35 -13.38 5.16 3.70
C ARG A 35 -11.98 5.71 3.37
N TYR A 36 -11.02 4.83 3.10
CA TYR A 36 -9.65 5.26 2.83
C TYR A 36 -9.52 5.74 1.39
N LEU A 37 -10.14 5.04 0.44
CA LEU A 37 -10.19 5.45 -0.96
C LEU A 37 -10.93 6.78 -1.16
N GLU A 38 -12.06 6.99 -0.48
CA GLU A 38 -12.81 8.25 -0.50
C GLU A 38 -11.95 9.45 -0.11
N CYS A 39 -11.16 9.31 0.96
CA CYS A 39 -10.34 10.39 1.47
C CYS A 39 -8.96 10.48 0.82
N GLY A 40 -8.38 9.36 0.37
CA GLY A 40 -6.99 9.28 -0.06
C GLY A 40 -6.76 9.38 -1.56
N ASN A 41 -7.69 8.89 -2.38
CA ASN A 41 -7.67 9.18 -3.81
C ASN A 41 -8.39 10.50 -4.11
N GLY A 42 -9.52 10.75 -3.45
CA GLY A 42 -10.30 11.98 -3.63
C GLY A 42 -10.99 12.05 -5.00
N MET A 43 -11.54 10.94 -5.49
CA MET A 43 -12.10 10.77 -6.86
C MET A 43 -12.99 11.92 -7.38
N ASN A 44 -13.72 12.61 -6.52
CA ASN A 44 -14.58 13.72 -6.93
C ASN A 44 -13.81 15.05 -7.15
N TYR A 45 -12.52 15.06 -6.84
CA TYR A 45 -11.72 16.28 -6.66
C TYR A 45 -10.34 16.24 -7.33
N THR A 46 -9.89 15.06 -7.78
CA THR A 46 -8.57 14.80 -8.39
C THR A 46 -8.73 13.91 -9.63
N ASN A 47 -7.70 13.84 -10.49
CA ASN A 47 -7.66 12.92 -11.64
C ASN A 47 -6.52 11.90 -11.48
N LEU A 48 -6.48 11.24 -10.32
CA LEU A 48 -5.40 10.33 -9.92
C LEU A 48 -5.84 8.87 -10.09
N PHE A 49 -4.94 8.02 -10.59
CA PHE A 49 -5.16 6.58 -10.69
C PHE A 49 -5.17 5.96 -9.28
N ALA A 50 -6.34 5.51 -8.82
CA ALA A 50 -6.43 4.85 -7.53
C ALA A 50 -5.68 3.51 -7.57
N THR A 51 -5.04 3.11 -6.49
CA THR A 51 -4.55 1.75 -6.27
C THR A 51 -4.75 1.42 -4.80
N ILE A 52 -4.57 0.15 -4.43
CA ILE A 52 -4.74 -0.29 -3.05
C ILE A 52 -3.53 -1.02 -2.51
N ASP A 53 -3.45 -1.11 -1.20
CA ASP A 53 -2.55 -2.03 -0.50
C ASP A 53 -3.34 -3.09 0.29
N PHE A 54 -2.78 -4.30 0.36
CA PHE A 54 -3.23 -5.39 1.24
C PHE A 54 -2.26 -6.57 1.20
N GLY A 55 -2.21 -7.36 2.28
CA GLY A 55 -1.38 -8.58 2.35
C GLY A 55 -2.19 -9.88 2.43
N PRO A 56 -1.55 -11.02 2.76
CA PRO A 56 -2.16 -12.35 2.79
C PRO A 56 -3.37 -12.52 3.72
N LEU A 57 -3.54 -11.64 4.71
CA LEU A 57 -4.68 -11.69 5.63
C LEU A 57 -5.97 -11.10 5.04
N ALA A 58 -5.88 -10.39 3.92
CA ALA A 58 -7.04 -9.80 3.28
C ALA A 58 -7.73 -10.78 2.32
N ASP A 59 -9.02 -10.55 2.07
CA ASP A 59 -9.75 -11.22 1.00
C ASP A 59 -9.54 -10.48 -0.33
N THR A 60 -8.75 -11.09 -1.22
CA THR A 60 -8.44 -10.59 -2.56
C THR A 60 -9.69 -10.23 -3.36
N LYS A 61 -10.76 -11.04 -3.28
CA LYS A 61 -11.99 -10.79 -4.05
C LYS A 61 -12.73 -9.57 -3.50
N SER A 62 -12.79 -9.43 -2.18
CA SER A 62 -13.37 -8.26 -1.53
C SER A 62 -12.61 -6.98 -1.90
N CYS A 63 -11.28 -6.99 -1.79
CA CYS A 63 -10.45 -5.85 -2.18
C CYS A 63 -10.63 -5.50 -3.68
N LEU A 64 -10.72 -6.50 -4.57
CA LEU A 64 -10.98 -6.30 -6.00
C LEU A 64 -12.32 -5.62 -6.26
N ASN A 65 -13.38 -6.09 -5.60
CA ASN A 65 -14.71 -5.52 -5.76
C ASN A 65 -14.76 -4.07 -5.26
N ILE A 66 -14.13 -3.79 -4.11
CA ILE A 66 -14.03 -2.43 -3.59
C ILE A 66 -13.33 -1.53 -4.63
N LEU A 67 -12.19 -1.95 -5.18
CA LEU A 67 -11.47 -1.12 -6.13
C LEU A 67 -12.24 -0.90 -7.44
N LYS A 68 -12.98 -1.91 -7.91
CA LYS A 68 -13.86 -1.80 -9.09
C LYS A 68 -14.93 -0.73 -8.94
N GLU A 69 -15.41 -0.45 -7.72
CA GLU A 69 -16.35 0.66 -7.48
C GLU A 69 -15.74 2.04 -7.75
N TYR A 70 -14.41 2.18 -7.65
CA TYR A 70 -13.70 3.44 -7.81
C TYR A 70 -13.11 3.58 -9.23
N GLN A 71 -12.78 2.48 -9.89
CA GLN A 71 -12.08 2.52 -11.17
C GLN A 71 -12.35 1.32 -12.08
N ALA A 72 -13.62 1.00 -12.29
CA ALA A 72 -14.06 -0.15 -13.10
C ALA A 72 -13.39 -0.28 -14.48
N ASN A 73 -12.98 0.83 -15.09
CA ASN A 73 -12.44 0.88 -16.45
C ASN A 73 -10.90 0.95 -16.52
N TYR A 74 -10.20 0.88 -15.39
CA TYR A 74 -8.74 0.94 -15.33
C TYR A 74 -8.13 -0.37 -14.80
N PRO A 75 -6.82 -0.61 -14.99
CA PRO A 75 -6.15 -1.78 -14.42
C PRO A 75 -6.32 -1.83 -12.89
N MET A 76 -6.53 -3.02 -12.35
CA MET A 76 -6.59 -3.22 -10.91
C MET A 76 -5.17 -3.39 -10.40
N MET A 77 -4.76 -2.65 -9.38
CA MET A 77 -3.39 -2.72 -8.86
C MET A 77 -3.37 -2.80 -7.34
N ASN A 78 -2.70 -3.84 -6.83
CA ASN A 78 -2.20 -3.86 -5.47
C ASN A 78 -0.77 -3.30 -5.46
N SER A 79 -0.61 -2.05 -5.03
CA SER A 79 0.70 -1.38 -5.01
C SER A 79 1.62 -1.87 -3.89
N GLU A 80 1.08 -2.56 -2.87
CA GLU A 80 1.86 -3.11 -1.76
C GLU A 80 1.22 -4.42 -1.28
N TYR A 81 1.66 -5.54 -1.87
CA TYR A 81 1.34 -6.87 -1.35
C TYR A 81 2.39 -7.29 -0.33
N TYR A 82 1.98 -7.31 0.95
CA TYR A 82 2.89 -7.50 2.07
C TYR A 82 3.45 -8.93 2.12
N THR A 83 4.76 -9.09 1.91
CA THR A 83 5.48 -10.38 1.94
C THR A 83 5.87 -10.81 3.36
N GLY A 84 5.99 -9.84 4.26
CA GLY A 84 6.25 -10.04 5.67
C GLY A 84 5.90 -8.77 6.43
N TRP A 85 6.65 -8.46 7.50
CA TRP A 85 6.44 -7.23 8.27
C TRP A 85 7.70 -6.78 9.01
N PHE A 86 7.80 -5.48 9.29
CA PHE A 86 8.91 -4.94 10.06
C PHE A 86 8.88 -5.42 11.53
N THR A 87 10.08 -5.59 12.12
CA THR A 87 10.24 -5.94 13.53
C THR A 87 10.49 -4.70 14.40
N VAL A 88 9.92 -4.68 15.60
CA VAL A 88 10.07 -3.59 16.58
C VAL A 88 11.01 -4.05 17.71
N TYR A 89 11.78 -3.14 18.29
CA TYR A 89 12.63 -3.48 19.44
C TYR A 89 11.79 -4.08 20.59
N ASN A 90 12.36 -5.09 21.27
CA ASN A 90 11.72 -5.82 22.37
C ASN A 90 10.46 -6.61 21.98
N THR A 91 10.25 -6.90 20.69
CA THR A 91 9.27 -7.89 20.21
C THR A 91 10.00 -9.08 19.62
N SER A 92 9.29 -10.20 19.46
CA SER A 92 9.77 -11.29 18.60
C SER A 92 9.99 -10.77 17.18
N HIS A 93 10.97 -11.34 16.49
CA HIS A 93 11.11 -11.16 15.05
C HIS A 93 9.81 -11.60 14.38
N TYR A 94 9.32 -10.77 13.46
CA TYR A 94 8.16 -11.15 12.65
C TYR A 94 8.55 -12.32 11.76
N ILE A 95 7.69 -13.33 11.65
CA ILE A 95 7.83 -14.41 10.69
C ILE A 95 6.51 -14.65 9.98
N GLN A 96 6.49 -14.49 8.67
CA GLN A 96 5.42 -14.76 7.74
C GLN A 96 5.21 -16.28 7.63
N ASN A 97 3.95 -16.68 7.73
CA ASN A 97 3.57 -18.05 7.43
C ASN A 97 3.65 -18.27 5.90
N LEU A 98 4.65 -19.04 5.46
CA LEU A 98 4.90 -19.33 4.04
C LEU A 98 3.71 -20.04 3.38
N THR A 99 3.09 -21.02 4.04
CA THR A 99 1.94 -21.75 3.47
C THR A 99 0.74 -20.83 3.24
N LEU A 100 0.47 -19.93 4.20
CA LEU A 100 -0.57 -18.91 4.04
C LEU A 100 -0.21 -17.94 2.89
N PHE A 101 1.05 -17.50 2.84
CA PHE A 101 1.52 -16.59 1.80
C PHE A 101 1.39 -17.20 0.42
N GLU A 102 1.88 -18.42 0.19
CA GLU A 102 1.80 -19.11 -1.11
C GLU A 102 0.35 -19.29 -1.58
N MET A 103 -0.53 -19.72 -0.67
CA MET A 103 -1.95 -19.89 -0.96
C MET A 103 -2.58 -18.55 -1.38
N LYS A 104 -2.37 -17.48 -0.60
CA LYS A 104 -2.98 -16.17 -0.82
C LYS A 104 -2.36 -15.41 -1.99
N PHE A 105 -1.06 -15.58 -2.20
CA PHE A 105 -0.37 -15.03 -3.37
C PHE A 105 -0.83 -15.73 -4.65
N SER A 106 -1.06 -17.06 -4.63
CA SER A 106 -1.68 -17.75 -5.77
C SER A 106 -3.09 -17.21 -6.08
N GLU A 107 -3.88 -16.82 -5.08
CA GLU A 107 -5.18 -16.16 -5.30
C GLU A 107 -5.01 -14.80 -5.99
N LEU A 108 -4.07 -13.97 -5.51
CA LEU A 108 -3.74 -12.68 -6.13
C LEU A 108 -3.23 -12.84 -7.57
N TYR A 109 -2.28 -13.76 -7.79
CA TYR A 109 -1.66 -14.00 -9.08
C TYR A 109 -2.65 -14.46 -10.16
N LYS A 110 -3.71 -15.18 -9.76
CA LYS A 110 -4.79 -15.63 -10.65
C LYS A 110 -5.93 -14.61 -10.80
N SER A 111 -5.86 -13.49 -10.10
CA SER A 111 -6.87 -12.42 -10.15
C SER A 111 -6.52 -11.37 -11.21
N ASP A 112 -7.39 -10.36 -11.38
CA ASP A 112 -7.19 -9.25 -12.31
C ASP A 112 -6.15 -8.21 -11.83
N PHE A 113 -5.51 -8.44 -10.67
CA PHE A 113 -4.56 -7.49 -10.10
C PHE A 113 -3.20 -7.55 -10.80
N SER A 114 -2.69 -6.40 -11.22
CA SER A 114 -1.25 -6.12 -11.18
C SER A 114 -0.82 -5.97 -9.72
N PHE A 115 0.43 -6.33 -9.40
CA PHE A 115 0.91 -6.28 -8.02
C PHE A 115 2.38 -5.86 -7.89
N ASN A 116 2.72 -5.30 -6.74
CA ASN A 116 4.09 -5.06 -6.29
C ASN A 116 4.32 -5.76 -4.95
N LEU A 117 5.45 -6.47 -4.81
CA LEU A 117 5.79 -7.22 -3.60
C LEU A 117 6.52 -6.32 -2.61
N TYR A 118 5.90 -6.08 -1.46
CA TYR A 118 6.42 -5.22 -0.41
C TYR A 118 6.75 -6.04 0.85
N MET A 119 8.00 -6.34 1.20
CA MET A 119 9.24 -6.07 0.47
C MET A 119 9.66 -7.30 -0.33
N PHE A 120 10.10 -7.12 -1.57
CA PHE A 120 10.82 -8.20 -2.27
C PHE A 120 12.21 -8.45 -1.66
N MET A 121 12.89 -7.37 -1.26
CA MET A 121 14.11 -7.40 -0.46
C MET A 121 14.06 -6.19 0.46
N GLY A 122 14.12 -6.41 1.78
CA GLY A 122 13.96 -5.33 2.74
C GLY A 122 15.25 -4.55 3.02
N GLY A 123 16.30 -5.22 3.52
CA GLY A 123 17.63 -4.63 3.71
C GLY A 123 17.92 -4.10 5.13
N THR A 124 18.39 -2.86 5.26
CA THR A 124 18.91 -2.34 6.54
C THR A 124 18.68 -0.84 6.72
N ASN A 125 18.18 -0.46 7.90
CA ASN A 125 18.05 0.92 8.36
C ASN A 125 19.38 1.40 8.96
N PHE A 126 20.34 1.82 8.12
CA PHE A 126 21.66 2.27 8.59
C PHE A 126 21.60 3.58 9.40
N GLY A 127 22.45 3.68 10.42
CA GLY A 127 22.57 4.89 11.24
C GLY A 127 21.24 5.26 11.90
N PHE A 128 20.72 6.45 11.57
CA PHE A 128 19.49 7.00 12.15
C PHE A 128 18.32 7.06 11.16
N THR A 129 18.32 6.22 10.11
CA THR A 129 17.23 6.19 9.11
C THR A 129 16.02 5.36 9.55
N GLY A 130 16.13 4.62 10.67
CA GLY A 130 15.05 3.80 11.21
C GLY A 130 13.89 4.62 11.76
N GLY A 131 12.66 4.14 11.52
CA GLY A 131 11.43 4.77 12.00
C GLY A 131 10.95 4.30 13.37
N THR A 132 9.82 4.85 13.81
CA THR A 132 9.05 4.41 14.98
C THR A 132 7.63 4.07 14.57
N TYR A 133 7.16 2.89 14.97
CA TYR A 133 5.74 2.59 14.91
C TYR A 133 5.06 3.19 16.15
N ILE A 134 4.23 4.21 15.95
CA ILE A 134 3.71 5.14 16.98
C ILE A 134 3.22 4.45 18.26
N SER A 135 2.58 3.28 18.14
CA SER A 135 1.98 2.56 19.26
C SER A 135 2.82 1.40 19.82
N ARG A 136 3.93 1.02 19.18
CA ARG A 136 4.72 -0.16 19.58
C ARG A 136 6.21 0.12 19.80
N GLY A 137 6.74 1.21 19.29
CA GLY A 137 8.12 1.63 19.50
C GLY A 137 8.97 1.63 18.22
N LYS A 138 10.28 1.71 18.43
CA LYS A 138 11.29 1.87 17.36
C LYS A 138 11.40 0.59 16.52
N ILE A 139 11.47 0.73 15.20
CA ILE A 139 11.77 -0.38 14.28
C ILE A 139 13.26 -0.72 14.43
N ILE A 140 13.61 -2.01 14.39
CA ILE A 140 15.01 -2.44 14.54
C ILE A 140 15.87 -2.02 13.33
N THR A 141 17.20 -2.06 13.50
CA THR A 141 18.16 -1.75 12.43
C THR A 141 18.00 -2.68 11.23
N SER A 142 17.78 -3.98 11.46
CA SER A 142 17.47 -4.91 10.38
C SER A 142 16.12 -4.55 9.76
N TYR A 143 16.09 -4.38 8.45
CA TYR A 143 14.85 -4.27 7.69
C TYR A 143 14.65 -5.49 6.81
N ASP A 144 15.14 -6.64 7.26
CA ASP A 144 14.99 -7.95 6.61
C ASP A 144 13.55 -8.20 6.14
N TYR A 145 12.57 -7.80 6.97
CA TYR A 145 11.13 -7.85 6.71
C TYR A 145 10.51 -9.25 6.81
N ASP A 146 11.32 -10.24 7.20
CA ASP A 146 11.09 -11.69 7.12
C ASP A 146 11.23 -12.28 5.71
#